data_AF-A0A920CYR8-F1
#
_entry.id   AF-A0A920CYR8-F1
#
_cell.length_a   1.000
_cell.length_b   1.000
_cell.length_c   1.000
_cell.angle_alpha   90.00
_cell.angle_beta   90.00
_cell.angle_gamma   90.00
#
_symmetry.space_group_name_H-M   'P 1'
#
loop_
_entity.id
_entity.type
_entity.pdbx_description
1 polymer ?
#
loop_
_entity_poly.entity_id
_entity_poly.type
_entity_poly.pdbx_seq_one_letter_code
_entity_poly.pdbx_strand_id
1 'polypeptide(L)'
;MYDIQMDLVADWVSIVKEVFRGSGIVLEDGLTEDDIAEIYFLQSLPEQEALPLAKETLRRLREMEETIVANMDTLIVPDIRKRTGYEGNTFHFSWVYDQGEHIVETCSEYRIPLNSQ
;
A
#
# COMPACT_ATOMS: atom_id res chain seq x y z
N MET A 1 -21.13 -10.06 3.82
CA MET A 1 -19.71 -10.44 3.89
C MET A 1 -19.13 -10.10 2.53
N TYR A 2 -18.16 -9.20 2.50
CA TYR A 2 -17.53 -8.74 1.26
C TYR A 2 -16.34 -9.64 0.92
N ASP A 3 -16.05 -9.76 -0.37
CA ASP A 3 -14.84 -10.37 -0.88
C ASP A 3 -13.80 -9.24 -1.03
N ILE A 4 -12.79 -9.25 -0.15
CA ILE A 4 -11.80 -8.16 -0.04
C ILE A 4 -10.45 -8.69 -0.47
N GLN A 5 -9.88 -8.08 -1.50
CA GLN A 5 -8.52 -8.32 -1.95
C GLN A 5 -7.68 -7.08 -1.63
N MET A 6 -6.61 -7.27 -0.87
CA MET A 6 -5.71 -6.19 -0.46
C MET A 6 -4.39 -6.79 0.02
N ASP A 7 -3.28 -6.26 -0.48
CA ASP A 7 -1.92 -6.54 -0.01
C ASP A 7 -1.05 -5.29 -0.25
N LEU A 8 -1.21 -4.29 0.62
CA LEU A 8 -0.57 -2.97 0.48
C LEU A 8 0.95 -3.07 0.64
N VAL A 9 1.43 -4.08 1.37
CA VAL A 9 2.88 -4.32 1.49
C VAL A 9 3.43 -4.87 0.18
N ALA A 10 2.78 -5.87 -0.42
CA ALA A 10 3.21 -6.39 -1.72
C ALA A 10 3.13 -5.33 -2.82
N ASP A 11 2.10 -4.47 -2.81
CA ASP A 11 1.99 -3.35 -3.74
C ASP A 11 3.17 -2.38 -3.60
N TRP A 12 3.49 -1.97 -2.37
CA TRP A 12 4.62 -1.09 -2.10
C TRP A 12 5.95 -1.73 -2.54
N VAL A 13 6.16 -3.00 -2.20
CA VAL A 13 7.35 -3.78 -2.60
C VAL A 13 7.45 -3.87 -4.12
N SER A 14 6.34 -4.05 -4.83
CA SER A 14 6.31 -4.08 -6.29
C SER A 14 6.82 -2.76 -6.87
N ILE A 15 6.32 -1.62 -6.37
CA ILE A 15 6.77 -0.29 -6.80
C ILE A 15 8.26 -0.08 -6.50
N VAL A 16 8.74 -0.48 -5.32
CA VAL A 16 10.17 -0.40 -4.98
C VAL A 16 11.03 -1.21 -5.95
N LYS A 17 10.60 -2.44 -6.29
CA LYS A 17 11.28 -3.25 -7.30
C LYS A 17 11.30 -2.58 -8.68
N GLU A 18 10.24 -1.88 -9.06
CA GLU A 18 10.20 -1.10 -10.31
C GLU A 18 11.14 0.10 -10.27
N VAL A 19 11.24 0.81 -9.15
CA VAL A 19 12.22 1.89 -8.95
C VAL A 19 13.64 1.38 -9.12
N PHE A 20 13.98 0.23 -8.51
CA PHE A 20 15.29 -0.39 -8.68
C PHE A 20 15.56 -0.83 -10.12
N ARG A 21 14.57 -1.44 -10.77
CA ARG A 21 14.67 -1.81 -12.20
C ARG A 21 14.91 -0.58 -13.07
N GLY A 22 14.21 0.53 -12.79
CA GLY A 22 14.37 1.80 -13.50
C GLY A 22 15.73 2.47 -13.26
N SER A 23 16.36 2.24 -12.11
CA SER A 23 17.70 2.73 -11.80
C SER A 23 18.83 1.80 -12.28
N GLY A 24 18.50 0.63 -12.83
CA GLY A 24 19.48 -0.37 -13.30
C GLY A 24 20.06 -1.24 -12.18
N ILE A 25 19.49 -1.18 -10.98
CA ILE A 25 19.87 -2.03 -9.85
C ILE A 25 19.04 -3.31 -9.91
N VAL A 26 19.72 -4.45 -9.90
CA VAL A 26 19.07 -5.76 -9.83
C VAL A 26 19.04 -6.22 -8.39
N LEU A 27 17.84 -6.37 -7.84
CA LEU A 27 17.63 -7.00 -6.54
C LEU A 27 17.76 -8.52 -6.66
N GLU A 28 18.28 -9.16 -5.62
CA GLU A 28 18.36 -10.62 -5.56
C GLU A 28 16.97 -11.26 -5.51
N ASP A 29 16.86 -12.46 -6.07
CA ASP A 29 15.64 -13.25 -6.00
C ASP A 29 15.45 -13.81 -4.58
N GLY A 30 14.19 -13.87 -4.12
CA GLY A 30 13.83 -14.47 -2.83
C GLY A 30 14.00 -13.56 -1.61
N LEU A 31 14.31 -12.28 -1.80
CA LEU A 31 14.33 -11.29 -0.72
C LEU A 31 12.94 -11.14 -0.08
N THR A 32 12.94 -10.98 1.24
CA THR A 32 11.72 -10.70 2.00
C THR A 32 11.30 -9.23 1.85
N GLU A 33 10.07 -8.91 2.25
CA GLU A 33 9.55 -7.54 2.28
C GLU A 33 10.44 -6.63 3.13
N ASP A 34 10.88 -7.13 4.29
CA ASP A 34 11.79 -6.44 5.19
C ASP A 34 13.15 -6.17 4.50
N ASP A 35 13.76 -7.18 3.87
CA ASP A 35 15.04 -7.00 3.16
C ASP A 35 14.92 -5.94 2.06
N ILE A 36 13.84 -5.97 1.28
CA ILE A 36 13.62 -5.02 0.18
C ILE A 36 13.44 -3.61 0.73
N ALA A 37 12.69 -3.45 1.82
CA ALA A 37 12.51 -2.16 2.46
C ALA A 37 13.83 -1.60 3.01
N GLU A 38 14.63 -2.43 3.67
CA GLU A 38 15.94 -2.04 4.17
C GLU A 38 16.88 -1.61 3.04
N ILE A 39 16.98 -2.42 1.97
CA ILE A 39 17.81 -2.09 0.80
C ILE A 39 17.36 -0.78 0.15
N TYR A 40 16.06 -0.52 0.08
CA TYR A 40 15.49 0.72 -0.45
C TYR A 40 15.93 1.95 0.34
N PHE A 41 15.73 1.96 1.66
CA PHE A 41 16.09 3.13 2.47
C PHE A 41 17.60 3.33 2.61
N LEU A 42 18.38 2.23 2.58
CA LEU A 42 19.85 2.31 2.57
C LEU A 42 20.43 2.96 1.31
N GLN A 43 19.67 3.13 0.23
CA GLN A 43 20.14 3.89 -0.94
C GLN A 43 20.36 5.38 -0.63
N SER A 44 19.67 5.93 0.36
CA SER A 44 19.62 7.37 0.61
C SER A 44 19.85 7.78 2.06
N LEU A 45 19.78 6.83 3.00
CA LEU A 45 19.90 7.09 4.44
C LEU A 45 20.98 6.23 5.09
N PRO A 46 21.61 6.70 6.18
CA PRO A 46 22.49 5.87 6.99
C PRO A 46 21.69 4.75 7.67
N GLU A 47 22.34 3.61 7.94
CA GLU A 47 21.73 2.42 8.53
C GLU A 47 20.90 2.71 9.79
N GLN A 48 21.40 3.61 10.64
CA GLN A 48 20.76 4.01 11.91
C GLN A 48 19.37 4.62 11.72
N GLU A 49 19.12 5.22 10.55
CA GLU A 49 17.84 5.84 10.16
C GLU A 49 17.05 4.93 9.22
N ALA A 50 17.74 4.22 8.32
CA ALA A 50 17.12 3.37 7.31
C ALA A 50 16.34 2.19 7.91
N LEU A 51 16.94 1.45 8.86
CA LEU A 51 16.32 0.23 9.39
C LEU A 51 15.05 0.52 10.21
N PRO A 52 15.02 1.54 11.11
CA PRO A 52 13.77 1.91 11.77
C PRO A 52 12.70 2.37 10.79
N LEU A 53 13.08 3.13 9.75
CA LEU A 53 12.13 3.64 8.75
C LEU A 53 11.54 2.53 7.88
N ALA A 54 12.35 1.53 7.51
CA ALA A 54 11.89 0.33 6.80
C ALA A 54 10.79 -0.39 7.61
N LYS A 55 11.08 -0.69 8.88
CA LYS A 55 10.15 -1.37 9.78
C LYS A 55 8.87 -0.57 9.99
N GLU A 56 9.01 0.74 10.21
CA GLU A 56 7.88 1.64 10.41
C GLU A 56 6.99 1.72 9.17
N THR A 57 7.58 1.75 7.98
CA THR A 57 6.83 1.78 6.71
C THR A 57 5.97 0.52 6.56
N LEU A 58 6.56 -0.65 6.76
CA LEU A 58 5.84 -1.94 6.67
C LEU A 58 4.76 -2.06 7.75
N ARG A 59 5.06 -1.64 8.98
CA ARG A 59 4.08 -1.60 10.09
C ARG A 59 2.88 -0.72 9.72
N ARG A 60 3.14 0.50 9.24
CA ARG A 60 2.10 1.46 8.85
C ARG A 60 1.20 0.93 7.74
N LEU A 61 1.76 0.25 6.73
CA LEU A 61 0.98 -0.35 5.65
C LEU A 61 0.04 -1.45 6.18
N ARG A 62 0.53 -2.34 7.04
CA ARG A 62 -0.29 -3.40 7.67
C ARG A 62 -1.39 -2.82 8.56
N GLU A 63 -1.09 -1.78 9.35
CA GLU A 63 -2.11 -1.09 10.16
C GLU A 63 -3.18 -0.41 9.32
N MET A 64 -2.80 0.07 8.13
CA MET A 64 -3.74 0.65 7.17
C MET A 64 -4.70 -0.42 6.63
N GLU A 65 -4.20 -1.61 6.32
CA GLU A 65 -5.03 -2.75 5.92
C GLU A 65 -6.05 -3.12 7.00
N GLU A 66 -5.59 -3.27 8.24
CA GLU A 66 -6.46 -3.57 9.38
C GLU A 66 -7.53 -2.50 9.56
N THR A 67 -7.14 -1.23 9.42
CA THR A 67 -8.06 -0.09 9.53
C THR A 67 -9.11 -0.11 8.43
N ILE A 68 -8.74 -0.41 7.19
CA ILE A 68 -9.68 -0.51 6.06
C ILE A 68 -10.68 -1.62 6.33
N VAL A 69 -10.19 -2.82 6.64
CA VAL A 69 -11.04 -3.99 6.93
C VAL A 69 -12.00 -3.70 8.08
N ALA A 70 -11.50 -3.12 9.17
CA ALA A 70 -12.32 -2.79 10.35
C ALA A 70 -13.42 -1.76 10.06
N ASN A 71 -13.24 -0.92 9.03
CA ASN A 71 -14.17 0.15 8.67
C ASN A 71 -14.96 -0.12 7.38
N MET A 72 -14.90 -1.34 6.84
CA MET A 72 -15.58 -1.70 5.59
C MET A 72 -17.09 -1.46 5.64
N ASP A 73 -17.75 -2.03 6.65
CA ASP A 73 -19.21 -1.95 6.78
C ASP A 73 -19.70 -0.56 7.20
N THR A 74 -18.88 0.17 7.97
CA THR A 74 -19.30 1.40 8.65
C THR A 74 -19.02 2.66 7.84
N LEU A 75 -17.88 2.73 7.14
CA LEU A 75 -17.41 3.93 6.46
C LEU A 75 -17.13 3.69 4.98
N ILE A 76 -16.36 2.66 4.64
CA ILE A 76 -15.79 2.51 3.30
C ILE A 76 -16.84 2.11 2.27
N VAL A 77 -17.58 1.02 2.48
CA VAL A 77 -18.60 0.57 1.52
C VAL A 77 -19.73 1.59 1.36
N PRO A 78 -20.27 2.21 2.44
CA PRO A 78 -21.23 3.29 2.30
C PRO A 78 -20.72 4.46 1.46
N ASP A 79 -19.46 4.89 1.65
CA ASP A 79 -18.90 6.01 0.90
C ASP A 79 -18.63 5.64 -0.57
N ILE A 80 -18.10 4.45 -0.85
CA ILE A 80 -17.94 3.92 -2.21
C ILE A 80 -19.29 3.92 -2.94
N ARG A 81 -20.32 3.30 -2.34
CA ARG A 81 -21.66 3.23 -2.93
C ARG A 81 -22.24 4.60 -3.20
N LYS A 82 -22.09 5.53 -2.25
CA LYS A 82 -22.61 6.89 -2.37
C LYS A 82 -21.93 7.68 -3.49
N ARG A 83 -20.61 7.52 -3.67
CA ARG A 83 -19.82 8.32 -4.62
C ARG A 83 -19.75 7.74 -6.02
N THR A 84 -19.77 6.41 -6.14
CA THR A 84 -19.53 5.71 -7.41
C THR A 84 -20.77 4.99 -7.93
N GLY A 85 -21.77 4.73 -7.07
CA GLY A 85 -22.92 3.89 -7.40
C GLY A 85 -22.60 2.39 -7.46
N TYR A 86 -21.40 1.96 -7.05
CA TYR A 86 -20.99 0.57 -7.13
C TYR A 86 -21.76 -0.34 -6.16
N GLU A 87 -22.54 -1.29 -6.69
CA GLU A 87 -23.39 -2.20 -5.90
C GLU A 87 -22.76 -3.59 -5.64
N GLY A 88 -21.54 -3.83 -6.14
CA GLY A 88 -20.85 -5.10 -5.97
C GLY A 88 -20.49 -5.42 -4.51
N ASN A 89 -20.08 -6.67 -4.29
CA ASN A 89 -19.60 -7.16 -2.99
C ASN A 89 -18.11 -7.53 -3.01
N THR A 90 -17.44 -7.35 -4.14
CA THR A 90 -16.00 -7.54 -4.30
C THR A 90 -15.33 -6.17 -4.29
N PHE A 91 -14.27 -6.03 -3.50
CA PHE A 91 -13.47 -4.82 -3.40
C PHE A 91 -12.00 -5.19 -3.50
N HIS A 92 -11.27 -4.49 -4.35
CA HIS A 92 -9.83 -4.69 -4.51
C HIS A 92 -9.12 -3.38 -4.26
N PHE A 93 -8.45 -3.30 -3.11
CA PHE A 93 -7.68 -2.15 -2.70
C PHE A 93 -6.22 -2.34 -3.07
N SER A 94 -5.64 -1.34 -3.72
CA SER A 94 -4.22 -1.31 -4.06
C SER A 94 -3.57 -0.03 -3.58
N TRP A 95 -2.36 -0.15 -3.04
CA TRP A 95 -1.49 1.00 -2.76
C TRP A 95 -0.85 1.48 -4.06
N VAL A 96 -0.88 2.79 -4.31
CA VAL A 96 -0.22 3.40 -5.46
C VAL A 96 0.50 4.69 -5.07
N TYR A 97 1.56 5.01 -5.81
CA TYR A 97 2.27 6.27 -5.69
C TYR A 97 2.02 7.15 -6.93
N ASP A 98 1.19 8.18 -6.78
CA ASP A 98 0.83 9.13 -7.85
C ASP A 98 0.72 10.54 -7.24
N GLN A 99 1.79 11.33 -7.31
CA GLN A 99 1.90 12.64 -6.62
C GLN A 99 1.68 12.57 -5.09
N GLY A 100 1.87 11.39 -4.51
CA GLY A 100 1.55 11.09 -3.13
C GLY A 100 1.15 9.62 -2.99
N GLU A 101 0.97 9.20 -1.75
CA GLU A 101 0.47 7.86 -1.45
C GLU A 101 -1.05 7.86 -1.56
N HIS A 102 -1.58 6.84 -2.22
CA HIS A 102 -3.02 6.64 -2.35
C HIS A 102 -3.38 5.17 -2.17
N ILE A 103 -4.58 4.93 -1.65
CA ILE A 103 -5.23 3.62 -1.76
C ILE A 103 -6.40 3.76 -2.72
N VAL A 104 -6.38 2.96 -3.77
CA VAL A 104 -7.40 2.94 -4.80
C VAL A 104 -8.17 1.63 -4.70
N GLU A 105 -9.49 1.72 -4.68
CA GLU A 105 -10.37 0.58 -4.88
C GLU A 105 -10.65 0.45 -6.39
N THR A 106 -10.21 -0.65 -6.99
CA THR A 106 -10.12 -0.79 -8.45
C THR A 106 -11.44 -1.22 -9.10
N CYS A 107 -12.40 -1.78 -8.37
CA CYS A 107 -13.70 -2.14 -8.94
C CYS A 107 -14.64 -0.94 -9.12
N SER A 108 -14.46 0.11 -8.31
CA SER A 108 -15.28 1.33 -8.33
C SER A 108 -14.50 2.60 -8.69
N GLU A 109 -13.19 2.48 -8.92
CA GLU A 109 -12.24 3.59 -9.13
C GLU A 109 -12.22 4.60 -7.96
N TYR A 110 -12.67 4.18 -6.77
CA TYR A 110 -12.73 5.01 -5.59
C TYR A 110 -11.34 5.20 -4.97
N ARG A 111 -11.01 6.42 -4.55
CA ARG A 111 -9.76 6.72 -3.82
C ARG A 111 -10.07 6.98 -2.35
N ILE A 112 -9.43 6.23 -1.46
CA ILE A 112 -9.51 6.51 -0.02
C ILE A 112 -8.71 7.79 0.25
N PRO A 113 -9.33 8.84 0.81
CA PRO A 113 -8.61 10.02 1.23
C PRO A 113 -7.71 9.69 2.42
N LEU A 114 -6.40 9.62 2.19
CA LEU A 114 -5.40 9.58 3.25
C LEU A 114 -5.27 11.01 3.77
N ASN A 115 -5.85 11.31 4.92
CA ASN A 115 -5.68 12.64 5.53
C ASN A 115 -4.21 12.82 5.89
N SER A 116 -3.51 13.68 5.14
CA SER A 116 -2.25 14.28 5.57
C SER A 116 -2.56 15.14 6.79
N GLN A 117 -2.28 14.63 8.00
CA GLN A 117 -2.17 15.47 9.19
C GLN A 117 -0.76 16.05 9.26
#